data_AF-A0A0K1FDE4-F1
#
_entry.id   AF-A0A0K1FDE4-F1
#
_cell.length_a   1.000
_cell.length_b   1.000
_cell.length_c   1.000
_cell.angle_alpha   90.00
_cell.angle_beta   90.00
_cell.angle_gamma   90.00
#
_symmetry.space_group_name_H-M   'P 1'
#
loop_
_entity.id
_entity.type
_entity.pdbx_description
1 polymer ?
#
loop_
_entity_poly.entity_id
_entity_poly.type
_entity_poly.pdbx_seq_one_letter_code
_entity_poly.pdbx_strand_id
1 'polypeptide(L)'
;MRLLQREGTVLAEGAAATGYAVTAAVVAELANADEEEREYDALLEAAAQAGVGATGRRRVVAAADLPTAAVEDLPGGYAEVRVTGPVSGERVVAFHVDETVAHEDADLLWYDVTELGDVLRLLEQP
;
A
#
# COMPACT_ATOMS: atom_id res chain seq x y z
N MET A 1 -8.76 -2.44 6.99
CA MET A 1 -7.67 -3.43 6.87
C MET A 1 -6.92 -3.50 8.19
N ARG A 2 -6.83 -4.66 8.84
CA ARG A 2 -6.12 -4.80 10.13
C ARG A 2 -4.85 -5.61 9.87
N LEU A 3 -3.72 -4.92 9.74
CA LEU A 3 -2.40 -5.56 9.62
C LEU A 3 -2.05 -6.16 10.98
N LEU A 4 -2.28 -7.46 11.18
CA LEU A 4 -1.81 -8.19 12.34
C LEU A 4 -0.46 -8.82 11.99
N GLN A 5 0.61 -8.21 12.47
CA GLN A 5 1.93 -8.81 12.42
C GLN A 5 1.96 -9.96 13.45
N ARG A 6 2.08 -11.20 12.99
CA ARG A 6 2.52 -12.33 13.82
C ARG A 6 3.51 -13.15 12.99
N GLU A 7 4.73 -13.30 13.50
CA GLU A 7 5.78 -14.14 12.90
C GLU A 7 6.16 -13.75 11.45
N GLY A 8 6.38 -12.46 11.18
CA GLY A 8 6.94 -11.99 9.89
C GLY A 8 6.02 -12.13 8.68
N THR A 9 4.78 -12.57 8.88
CA THR A 9 3.79 -12.70 7.80
C THR A 9 2.76 -11.58 7.90
N VAL A 10 2.58 -10.83 6.82
CA VAL A 10 1.39 -9.99 6.67
C VAL A 10 0.30 -10.91 6.12
N LEU A 11 -0.48 -11.49 7.03
CA LEU A 11 -1.66 -12.24 6.64
C LEU A 11 -2.73 -11.23 6.23
N ALA A 12 -2.99 -11.13 4.93
CA ALA A 12 -4.34 -10.83 4.51
C ALA A 12 -5.21 -11.98 5.04
N GLU A 13 -6.02 -11.73 6.06
CA GLU A 13 -7.00 -12.72 6.50
C GLU A 13 -8.01 -12.94 5.36
N GLY A 14 -7.80 -13.99 4.55
CA GLY A 14 -8.65 -14.35 3.41
C GLY A 14 -7.84 -14.80 2.19
N ALA A 15 -8.37 -15.73 1.40
CA ALA A 15 -7.72 -16.41 0.28
C ALA A 15 -7.27 -15.50 -0.91
N ALA A 16 -7.45 -14.18 -0.81
CA ALA A 16 -6.89 -13.17 -1.69
C ALA A 16 -7.01 -11.80 -1.00
N ALA A 17 -5.96 -10.97 -1.09
CA ALA A 17 -6.01 -9.58 -0.62
C ALA A 17 -6.23 -8.64 -1.81
N THR A 18 -6.98 -7.56 -1.62
CA THR A 18 -6.96 -6.44 -2.58
C THR A 18 -5.71 -5.59 -2.30
N GLY A 19 -4.89 -5.40 -3.33
CA GLY A 19 -3.79 -4.44 -3.37
C GLY A 19 -4.06 -3.34 -4.39
N TYR A 20 -3.06 -2.48 -4.60
CA TYR A 20 -3.08 -1.39 -5.56
C TYR A 20 -1.76 -1.38 -6.33
N ALA A 21 -1.83 -1.22 -7.66
CA ALA A 21 -0.66 -1.22 -8.53
C ALA A 21 -0.95 -0.48 -9.85
N VAL A 22 0.06 -0.32 -10.70
CA VAL A 22 -0.11 0.17 -12.06
C VAL A 22 -0.80 -0.90 -12.91
N THR A 23 -2.11 -0.78 -13.05
CA THR A 23 -2.93 -1.68 -13.88
C THR A 23 -2.97 -1.23 -15.34
N ALA A 24 -3.58 -2.04 -16.21
CA ALA A 24 -3.88 -1.61 -17.57
C ALA A 24 -4.78 -0.36 -17.64
N ALA A 25 -5.65 -0.13 -16.65
CA ALA A 25 -6.52 1.04 -16.59
C ALA A 25 -5.73 2.31 -16.25
N VAL A 26 -4.81 2.23 -15.27
CA VAL A 26 -3.88 3.33 -14.94
C VAL A 26 -3.03 3.71 -16.16
N VAL A 27 -2.46 2.71 -16.85
CA VAL A 27 -1.66 2.95 -18.07
C VAL A 27 -2.48 3.63 -19.17
N ALA A 28 -3.75 3.26 -19.34
CA ALA A 28 -4.62 3.82 -20.36
C ALA A 28 -5.01 5.28 -20.04
N GLU A 29 -5.37 5.58 -18.80
CA GLU A 29 -5.74 6.93 -18.35
C GLU A 29 -4.52 7.87 -18.38
N LEU A 30 -3.38 7.38 -17.89
CA LEU A 30 -2.11 8.10 -17.79
C LEU A 30 -1.17 7.72 -18.94
N ALA A 31 -1.67 7.71 -20.18
CA ALA A 31 -0.91 7.26 -21.34
C ALA A 31 0.36 8.09 -21.63
N ASN A 32 0.38 9.36 -21.24
CA ASN A 32 1.52 10.25 -21.43
C ASN A 32 2.43 10.37 -20.21
N ALA A 33 2.03 9.79 -19.08
CA ALA A 33 2.82 9.80 -17.86
C ALA A 33 4.03 8.88 -17.99
N ASP A 34 5.06 9.11 -17.19
CA ASP A 34 6.15 8.14 -17.05
C ASP A 34 5.75 6.99 -16.10
N GLU A 35 6.72 6.15 -15.73
CA GLU A 35 6.50 5.04 -14.81
C GLU A 35 6.26 5.54 -13.38
N GLU A 36 7.08 6.48 -12.91
CA GLU A 36 7.02 7.03 -11.55
C GLU A 36 5.68 7.73 -11.28
N GLU A 37 5.19 8.50 -12.24
CA GLU A 37 3.89 9.19 -12.13
C GLU A 37 2.72 8.21 -12.02
N ARG A 38 2.76 7.07 -12.74
CA ARG A 38 1.72 6.03 -12.65
C ARG A 38 1.78 5.28 -11.33
N GLU A 39 2.99 4.97 -10.86
CA GLU A 39 3.18 4.33 -9.55
C GLU A 39 2.71 5.23 -8.42
N TYR A 40 3.00 6.53 -8.52
CA TYR A 40 2.52 7.53 -7.59
C TYR A 40 0.99 7.60 -7.57
N ASP A 41 0.34 7.62 -8.73
CA ASP A 41 -1.13 7.60 -8.82
C ASP A 41 -1.74 6.33 -8.19
N ALA A 42 -1.17 5.16 -8.44
CA ALA A 42 -1.59 3.92 -7.79
C ALA A 42 -1.37 3.94 -6.26
N LEU A 43 -0.27 4.56 -5.79
CA LEU A 43 -0.01 4.78 -4.36
C LEU A 43 -1.06 5.71 -3.74
N LEU A 44 -1.49 6.77 -4.44
CA LEU A 44 -2.54 7.67 -3.98
C LEU A 44 -3.88 6.94 -3.79
N GLU A 45 -4.25 6.07 -4.72
CA GLU A 45 -5.44 5.23 -4.60
C GLU A 45 -5.34 4.27 -3.39
N ALA A 46 -4.15 3.68 -3.17
CA ALA A 46 -3.88 2.85 -2.00
C ALA A 46 -4.03 3.63 -0.69
N ALA A 47 -3.48 4.85 -0.64
CA ALA A 47 -3.52 5.74 0.51
C ALA A 47 -4.95 6.24 0.80
N ALA A 48 -5.71 6.58 -0.24
CA ALA A 48 -7.10 6.98 -0.14
C ALA A 48 -7.92 5.85 0.50
N GLN A 49 -7.77 4.62 0.01
CA GLN A 49 -8.47 3.47 0.59
C GLN A 49 -8.01 3.16 2.01
N ALA A 50 -6.71 3.22 2.30
CA ALA A 50 -6.17 2.99 3.63
C ALA A 50 -6.70 4.02 4.65
N GLY A 51 -7.06 5.23 4.18
CA GLY A 51 -7.66 6.28 4.99
C GLY A 51 -9.11 6.04 5.37
N VAL A 52 -9.82 5.16 4.66
CA VAL A 52 -11.19 4.80 4.99
C VAL A 52 -11.21 4.09 6.35
N GLY A 53 -11.61 4.83 7.39
CA GLY A 53 -11.70 4.34 8.76
C GLY A 53 -10.41 4.48 9.60
N ALA A 54 -9.42 5.24 9.12
CA ALA A 54 -8.19 5.53 9.86
C ALA A 54 -8.32 6.69 10.88
N THR A 55 -9.54 7.20 11.12
CA THR A 55 -9.81 8.39 11.96
C THR A 55 -9.08 8.34 13.31
N GLY A 56 -8.25 9.34 13.57
CA GLY A 56 -7.49 9.48 14.81
C GLY A 56 -6.30 8.53 14.94
N ARG A 57 -5.82 7.97 13.81
CA ARG A 57 -4.60 7.15 13.71
C ARG A 57 -3.86 7.53 12.44
N ARG A 58 -2.55 7.30 12.38
CA ARG A 58 -1.82 7.41 11.11
C ARG A 58 -2.15 6.22 10.21
N ARG A 59 -2.32 6.47 8.91
CA ARG A 59 -2.40 5.43 7.88
C ARG A 59 -1.01 4.86 7.64
N VAL A 60 -0.96 3.59 7.26
CA VAL A 60 0.25 2.94 6.77
C VAL A 60 -0.10 2.21 5.49
N VAL A 61 0.65 2.50 4.42
CA VAL A 61 0.64 1.76 3.17
C VAL A 61 1.99 1.06 3.03
N ALA A 62 1.98 -0.27 2.96
CA ALA A 62 3.19 -1.05 2.71
C ALA A 62 3.32 -1.31 1.21
N ALA A 63 4.49 -1.01 0.63
CA ALA A 63 4.83 -1.37 -0.73
C ALA A 63 5.55 -2.74 -0.72
N ALA A 64 5.19 -3.64 -1.64
CA ALA A 64 5.77 -4.97 -1.70
C ALA A 64 6.17 -5.37 -3.13
N ASP A 65 7.35 -5.97 -3.26
CA ASP A 65 7.86 -6.56 -4.49
C ASP A 65 7.34 -8.00 -4.65
N LEU A 66 6.31 -8.15 -5.48
CA LEU A 66 5.62 -9.41 -5.73
C LEU A 66 5.90 -9.92 -7.15
N PRO A 67 6.02 -11.25 -7.34
CA PRO A 67 6.05 -11.82 -8.68
C PRO A 67 4.80 -11.41 -9.47
N THR A 68 4.95 -11.06 -10.75
CA THR A 68 3.80 -10.69 -11.62
C THR A 68 2.70 -11.75 -11.62
N ALA A 69 3.06 -13.04 -11.57
CA ALA A 69 2.08 -14.13 -11.53
C ALA A 69 1.22 -14.17 -10.25
N ALA A 70 1.58 -13.41 -9.21
CA ALA A 70 0.82 -13.31 -7.97
C ALA A 70 -0.16 -12.12 -7.97
N VAL A 71 -0.11 -11.25 -8.98
CA VAL A 71 -0.86 -9.98 -9.05
C VAL A 71 -1.71 -9.96 -10.31
N GLU A 72 -3.01 -9.77 -10.15
CA GLU A 72 -3.96 -9.68 -11.27
C GLU A 72 -4.80 -8.41 -11.15
N ASP A 73 -4.95 -7.65 -12.24
CA ASP A 73 -5.89 -6.52 -12.29
C ASP A 73 -7.30 -6.98 -11.88
N LEU A 74 -7.94 -6.25 -10.96
CA LEU A 74 -9.32 -6.53 -10.62
C LEU A 74 -10.25 -6.02 -11.74
N PRO A 75 -11.14 -6.87 -12.28
CA PRO A 75 -12.04 -6.45 -13.34
C PRO A 75 -12.90 -5.25 -12.94
N GLY A 76 -12.82 -4.17 -13.71
CA GLY A 76 -13.57 -2.93 -13.46
C GLY A 76 -12.98 -2.03 -12.39
N GLY A 77 -11.84 -2.38 -11.80
CA GLY A 77 -11.04 -1.49 -10.96
C GLY A 77 -10.21 -0.51 -11.78
N TYR A 78 -9.80 0.57 -11.13
CA TYR A 78 -8.81 1.50 -11.68
C TYR A 78 -7.41 1.03 -11.30
N ALA A 79 -6.98 1.20 -10.05
CA ALA A 79 -5.67 0.76 -9.57
C ALA A 79 -5.72 -0.57 -8.79
N GLU A 80 -6.90 -1.11 -8.54
CA GLU A 80 -7.07 -2.30 -7.70
C GLU A 80 -6.56 -3.58 -8.38
N VAL A 81 -5.82 -4.37 -7.60
CA VAL A 81 -5.33 -5.70 -8.00
C VAL A 81 -5.72 -6.75 -6.97
N ARG A 82 -5.89 -7.98 -7.44
CA ARG A 82 -5.97 -9.17 -6.60
C ARG A 82 -4.56 -9.71 -6.38
N VAL A 83 -4.17 -9.80 -5.12
CA VAL A 83 -2.95 -10.50 -4.70
C VAL A 83 -3.30 -11.93 -4.29
N THR A 84 -2.65 -12.89 -4.93
CA THR A 84 -2.84 -14.32 -4.67
C THR A 84 -1.74 -14.86 -3.77
N GLY A 85 -2.13 -15.65 -2.76
CA GLY A 85 -1.21 -16.19 -1.77
C GLY A 85 -0.76 -15.18 -0.71
N PRO A 86 0.05 -15.63 0.27
CA PRO A 86 0.52 -14.77 1.35
C PRO A 86 1.60 -13.80 0.87
N VAL A 87 1.57 -12.56 1.41
CA VAL A 87 2.67 -11.60 1.27
C VAL A 87 3.63 -11.81 2.44
N SER A 88 4.79 -12.40 2.15
CA SER A 88 5.88 -12.50 3.14
C SER A 88 6.38 -11.10 3.50
N GLY A 89 6.71 -10.86 4.77
CA GLY A 89 7.31 -9.60 5.20
C GLY A 89 8.62 -9.29 4.47
N GLU A 90 9.35 -10.30 3.98
CA GLU A 90 10.56 -10.14 3.16
C GLU A 90 10.30 -9.51 1.79
N ARG A 91 9.03 -9.49 1.34
CA ARG A 91 8.62 -8.82 0.11
C ARG A 91 8.29 -7.36 0.31
N VAL A 92 8.13 -6.91 1.56
CA VAL A 92 7.90 -5.48 1.83
C VAL A 92 9.21 -4.73 1.59
N VAL A 93 9.14 -3.65 0.83
CA VAL A 93 10.32 -2.85 0.44
C VAL A 93 10.29 -1.45 1.02
N ALA A 94 9.11 -0.92 1.34
CA ALA A 94 8.96 0.40 1.94
C ALA A 94 7.61 0.54 2.67
N PHE A 95 7.52 1.57 3.50
CA PHE A 95 6.30 2.02 4.14
C PHE A 95 6.05 3.50 3.83
N HIS A 96 4.79 3.83 3.55
CA HIS A 96 4.31 5.20 3.43
C HIS A 96 3.35 5.47 4.58
N VAL A 97 3.63 6.48 5.39
CA VAL A 97 2.94 6.74 6.66
C VAL A 97 2.52 8.20 6.71
N ASP A 98 1.33 8.49 7.23
CA ASP A 98 0.97 9.89 7.45
C ASP A 98 1.91 10.54 8.47
N GLU A 99 2.35 11.76 8.19
CA GLU A 99 3.07 12.57 9.18
C GLU A 99 2.19 12.86 10.40
N THR A 100 0.90 13.15 10.17
CA THR A 100 -0.09 13.50 11.19
C THR A 100 -1.37 12.67 11.06
N VAL A 101 -2.21 12.65 12.10
CA VAL A 101 -3.51 11.96 12.07
C VAL A 101 -4.60 12.70 11.27
N ALA A 102 -4.28 13.87 10.69
CA ALA A 102 -5.25 14.69 9.97
C ALA A 102 -5.54 14.17 8.55
N HIS A 103 -4.67 13.30 8.01
CA HIS A 103 -4.75 12.77 6.63
C HIS A 103 -4.87 13.88 5.55
N GLU A 104 -4.39 15.09 5.88
CA GLU A 104 -4.38 16.24 4.98
C GLU A 104 -3.22 16.07 4.01
N ASP A 105 -3.52 16.12 2.72
CA ASP A 105 -2.61 15.92 1.59
C ASP A 105 -1.90 14.55 1.61
N ALA A 106 -1.76 13.93 0.44
CA ALA A 106 -1.17 12.59 0.34
C ALA A 106 0.37 12.60 0.42
N ASP A 107 0.95 13.61 1.07
CA ASP A 107 2.38 13.71 1.31
C ASP A 107 2.75 12.78 2.47
N LEU A 108 2.84 11.49 2.14
CA LEU A 108 3.18 10.43 3.08
C LEU A 108 4.69 10.39 3.29
N LEU A 109 5.10 10.26 4.55
CA LEU A 109 6.49 9.98 4.89
C LEU A 109 6.88 8.62 4.32
N TRP A 110 8.01 8.58 3.62
CA TRP A 110 8.61 7.35 3.11
C TRP A 110 9.64 6.79 4.10
N TYR A 111 9.52 5.51 4.42
CA TYR A 111 10.44 4.76 5.24
C TYR A 111 10.91 3.51 4.49
N ASP A 112 12.21 3.24 4.54
CA ASP A 112 12.77 1.99 4.04
C ASP A 112 12.30 0.80 4.90
N VAL A 113 12.28 -0.41 4.33
CA VAL A 113 11.87 -1.62 5.10
C VAL A 113 12.73 -1.83 6.35
N THR A 114 14.01 -1.44 6.33
CA THR A 114 14.92 -1.53 7.48
C THR A 114 14.55 -0.57 8.62
N GLU A 115 13.71 0.43 8.35
CA GLU A 115 13.23 1.44 9.29
C GLU A 115 11.86 1.07 9.92
N LEU A 116 11.45 -0.20 9.86
CA LEU A 116 10.20 -0.65 10.49
C LEU A 116 10.10 -0.26 11.98
N GLY A 117 11.22 -0.25 12.71
CA GLY A 117 11.24 0.20 14.10
C GLY A 117 10.83 1.67 14.27
N ASP A 118 11.13 2.51 13.28
CA ASP A 118 10.84 3.94 13.29
C ASP A 118 9.38 4.19 12.94
N VAL A 119 8.84 3.43 11.98
CA VAL A 119 7.40 3.38 11.68
C VAL A 119 6.62 3.01 12.93
N LEU A 120 6.99 1.94 13.64
CA LEU A 120 6.29 1.52 14.86
C LEU A 120 6.33 2.61 15.95
N ARG A 121 7.48 3.25 16.16
CA ARG A 121 7.61 4.39 17.09
C ARG A 121 6.77 5.59 16.68
N LEU A 122 6.59 5.84 15.38
CA LEU A 122 5.75 6.92 14.87
C LEU A 122 4.26 6.64 15.15
N LEU A 123 3.82 5.39 15.03
CA LEU A 123 2.43 4.99 15.30
C LEU A 123 2.05 5.05 16.79
N GLU A 124 3.04 5.03 17.69
CA GLU A 124 2.85 5.21 19.14
C GLU A 124 2.73 6.69 19.53
N GLN A 125 3.12 7.60 18.64
CA GLN A 125 2.98 9.04 18.87
C GLN A 125 1.54 9.49 18.60
N PRO A 126 1.03 10.47 19.38
CA PRO A 126 -0.30 11.00 19.20
C PRO A 126 -0.50 11.70 17.83
#